data_AF-A0A1L6FD23-F1
#
_entry.id   AF-A0A1L6FD23-F1
#
_cell.length_a   1.000
_cell.length_b   1.000
_cell.length_c   1.000
_cell.angle_alpha   90.00
_cell.angle_beta   90.00
_cell.angle_gamma   90.00
#
_symmetry.space_group_name_H-M   'P 1'
#
loop_
_entity.id
_entity.type
_entity.pdbx_description
1 polymer ?
#
loop_
_entity_poly.entity_id
_entity_poly.type
_entity_poly.pdbx_seq_one_letter_code
_entity_poly.pdbx_strand_id
1 'polypeptide(L)'
;MRATHYDGSLARSQQNGARWLPNPVSCAGQLLLELIERAAAADDRGVTPRDFYRSAWSQREAAYVHRLRRGGWTIETELREASNRFEKVKHAAYFLVLDVDPDGVELQQWIAMAREVRS
;
A
#
# COMPACT_ATOMS: atom_id res chain seq x y z
N MET A 1 7.96 18.27 -0.88
CA MET A 1 7.67 17.95 0.53
C MET A 1 8.49 16.73 0.93
N ARG A 2 9.29 16.77 2.01
CA ARG A 2 10.02 15.59 2.50
C ARG A 2 9.00 14.64 3.14
N ALA A 3 8.86 13.42 2.62
CA ALA A 3 8.07 12.37 3.24
C ALA A 3 8.63 12.12 4.65
N THR A 4 7.89 12.52 5.68
CA THR A 4 8.23 12.28 7.07
C THR A 4 8.12 10.79 7.34
N HIS A 5 9.27 10.15 7.57
CA HIS A 5 9.29 8.77 8.02
C HIS A 5 9.07 8.74 9.53
N TYR A 6 8.32 7.72 9.95
CA TYR A 6 8.01 7.27 11.30
C TYR A 6 6.69 7.78 11.87
N ASP A 7 5.73 6.86 11.89
CA ASP A 7 4.39 7.06 12.40
C ASP A 7 4.19 6.09 13.59
N GLY A 8 4.04 6.64 14.79
CA GLY A 8 3.77 5.87 16.01
C GLY A 8 2.36 5.27 16.05
N SER A 9 1.53 5.55 15.03
CA SER A 9 0.17 5.03 14.92
C SER A 9 0.10 3.51 14.73
N LEU A 10 1.12 2.86 14.15
CA LEU A 10 1.15 1.40 14.01
C LEU A 10 1.13 0.70 15.38
N ALA A 11 1.98 1.15 16.30
CA ALA A 11 2.04 0.57 17.65
C ALA A 11 0.70 0.75 18.39
N ARG A 12 0.04 1.90 18.21
CA ARG A 12 -1.28 2.17 18.79
C ARG A 12 -2.37 1.26 18.20
N SER A 13 -2.39 1.09 16.88
CA SER A 13 -3.33 0.17 16.22
C SER A 13 -3.15 -1.27 16.71
N GLN A 14 -1.91 -1.73 16.85
CA GLN A 14 -1.60 -3.07 17.39
C GLN A 14 -2.10 -3.25 18.83
N GLN A 15 -2.00 -2.23 19.67
CA GLN A 15 -2.52 -2.28 21.05
C GLN A 15 -4.05 -2.34 21.10
N ASN A 16 -4.71 -1.64 20.18
CA ASN A 16 -6.17 -1.55 20.15
C ASN A 16 -6.85 -2.70 19.36
N GLY A 17 -6.07 -3.58 18.73
CA GLY A 17 -6.57 -4.64 17.85
C GLY A 17 -7.24 -4.12 16.57
N ALA A 18 -7.21 -2.81 16.33
CA ALA A 18 -7.77 -2.18 15.14
C ALA A 18 -6.79 -2.25 13.98
N ARG A 19 -7.30 -2.28 12.75
CA ARG A 19 -6.48 -2.22 11.54
C ARG A 19 -5.75 -0.87 11.48
N TRP A 20 -4.48 -0.91 11.11
CA TRP A 20 -3.64 0.28 11.07
C TRP A 20 -3.92 1.09 9.80
N LEU A 21 -4.42 2.31 9.97
CA LEU A 21 -4.47 3.31 8.91
C LEU A 21 -3.23 4.22 9.04
N PRO A 22 -2.22 4.10 8.16
CA PRO A 22 -1.05 4.98 8.17
C PRO A 22 -1.46 6.41 7.86
N ASN A 23 -0.63 7.39 8.24
CA ASN A 23 -0.82 8.75 7.75
C ASN A 23 -0.98 8.77 6.21
N PRO A 24 -2.08 9.34 5.66
CA PRO A 24 -2.35 9.40 4.22
C PRO A 24 -1.22 10.01 3.37
N VAL A 25 -0.46 10.97 3.92
CA VAL A 25 0.66 11.60 3.20
C VAL A 25 1.94 10.77 3.20
N SER A 26 2.01 9.73 4.04
CA SER A 26 3.20 8.89 4.15
C SER A 26 3.30 7.92 2.98
N CYS A 27 4.52 7.45 2.66
CA CYS A 27 4.67 6.41 1.64
C CYS A 27 3.91 5.11 2.00
N ALA A 28 3.70 4.82 3.28
CA ALA A 28 2.87 3.68 3.70
C ALA A 28 1.39 3.91 3.36
N GLY A 29 0.89 5.12 3.57
CA GLY A 29 -0.46 5.51 3.20
C GLY A 29 -0.64 5.51 1.68
N GLN A 30 0.32 6.03 0.92
CA GLN A 30 0.26 6.00 -0.53
C GLN A 30 0.30 4.57 -1.09
N LEU A 31 1.10 3.67 -0.50
CA LEU A 31 1.07 2.25 -0.86
C LEU A 31 -0.30 1.62 -0.58
N LEU A 32 -0.86 1.86 0.61
CA LEU A 32 -2.15 1.30 0.99
C LEU A 32 -3.27 1.81 0.07
N LEU A 33 -3.28 3.10 -0.28
CA LEU A 33 -4.24 3.66 -1.22
C LEU A 33 -4.14 2.95 -2.58
N GLU A 34 -2.93 2.76 -3.10
CA GLU A 34 -2.73 2.12 -4.41
C GLU A 34 -3.18 0.64 -4.40
N LEU A 35 -2.92 -0.06 -3.30
CA LEU A 35 -3.37 -1.43 -3.10
C LEU A 35 -4.91 -1.52 -3.05
N ILE A 36 -5.57 -0.61 -2.33
CA ILE A 36 -7.04 -0.55 -2.26
C ILE A 36 -7.63 -0.27 -3.65
N GLU A 37 -7.10 0.71 -4.36
CA GLU A 37 -7.62 1.09 -5.68
C GLU A 37 -7.48 -0.04 -6.71
N ARG A 38 -6.36 -0.77 -6.70
CA ARG A 38 -6.19 -1.96 -7.56
C ARG A 38 -7.14 -3.09 -7.18
N ALA A 39 -7.31 -3.37 -5.89
CA ALA A 39 -8.25 -4.39 -5.43
C ALA A 39 -9.70 -4.05 -5.82
N ALA A 40 -10.10 -2.79 -5.63
CA ALA A 40 -11.44 -2.30 -6.02
C ALA A 40 -11.67 -2.35 -7.54
N ALA A 41 -10.63 -2.12 -8.34
CA ALA A 41 -10.69 -2.23 -9.80
C ALA A 41 -10.56 -3.68 -10.31
N ALA A 42 -10.43 -4.67 -9.41
CA ALA A 42 -10.12 -6.07 -9.76
C ALA A 42 -8.89 -6.19 -10.69
N ASP A 43 -7.86 -5.36 -10.46
CA ASP A 43 -6.63 -5.37 -11.24
C ASP A 43 -5.76 -6.57 -10.85
N ASP A 44 -5.63 -7.50 -11.79
CA ASP A 44 -4.87 -8.74 -11.65
C ASP A 44 -3.35 -8.53 -11.72
N ARG A 45 -2.86 -7.30 -11.92
CA ARG A 45 -1.42 -7.02 -11.98
C ARG A 45 -0.77 -6.87 -10.61
N GLY A 46 -1.52 -6.42 -9.61
CA GLY A 46 -1.01 -6.09 -8.27
C GLY A 46 -0.04 -4.90 -8.32
N VAL A 47 0.28 -4.30 -7.18
CA VAL A 47 1.23 -3.18 -7.11
C VAL A 47 2.65 -3.70 -7.33
N THR A 48 3.39 -3.07 -8.24
CA THR A 48 4.80 -3.39 -8.51
C THR A 48 5.73 -2.34 -7.91
N PRO A 49 7.02 -2.66 -7.67
CA PRO A 49 8.00 -1.69 -7.21
C PRO A 49 8.11 -0.44 -8.08
N ARG A 50 7.90 -0.59 -9.39
CA ARG A 50 7.92 0.52 -10.33
C ARG A 50 6.71 1.44 -10.15
N ASP A 51 5.55 0.87 -9.91
CA ASP A 51 4.33 1.65 -9.71
C ASP A 51 4.39 2.39 -8.38
N PHE A 52 4.81 1.71 -7.31
CA PHE A 52 5.03 2.34 -6.02
C PHE A 52 6.08 3.47 -6.08
N TYR A 53 7.16 3.28 -6.85
CA TYR A 53 8.14 4.35 -7.04
C TYR A 53 7.53 5.56 -7.76
N ARG A 54 6.64 5.34 -8.75
CA ARG A 54 5.95 6.43 -9.45
C ARG A 54 5.00 7.20 -8.53
N SER A 55 4.27 6.49 -7.65
CA SER A 55 3.26 7.10 -6.77
C SER A 55 3.86 7.75 -5.52
N ALA A 56 4.88 7.13 -4.90
CA ALA A 56 5.40 7.53 -3.59
C ALA A 56 6.86 7.99 -3.60
N TRP A 57 7.54 8.00 -4.77
CA TRP A 57 8.96 8.36 -4.91
C TRP A 57 9.88 7.60 -3.95
N SER A 58 9.52 6.34 -3.66
CA SER A 58 10.19 5.51 -2.66
C SER A 58 10.50 4.13 -3.22
N GLN A 59 11.69 3.64 -2.91
CA GLN A 59 12.13 2.28 -3.26
C GLN A 59 11.94 1.29 -2.12
N ARG A 60 11.33 1.72 -1.00
CA ARG A 60 11.19 0.94 0.24
C ARG A 60 9.85 0.17 0.30
N GLU A 61 9.27 -0.18 -0.84
CA GLU A 61 7.95 -0.82 -0.94
C GLU A 61 7.82 -2.02 0.01
N ALA A 62 8.75 -2.98 -0.07
CA ALA A 62 8.73 -4.19 0.76
C ALA A 62 8.71 -3.88 2.27
N ALA A 63 9.38 -2.81 2.70
CA ALA A 63 9.37 -2.39 4.10
C ALA A 63 7.99 -1.84 4.52
N TYR A 64 7.27 -1.19 3.62
CA TYR A 64 5.91 -0.71 3.89
C TYR A 64 4.88 -1.83 3.80
N VAL A 65 4.99 -2.74 2.84
CA VAL A 65 4.18 -3.98 2.79
C VAL A 65 4.30 -4.73 4.11
N HIS A 66 5.53 -4.92 4.61
CA HIS A 66 5.75 -5.57 5.90
C HIS A 66 5.02 -4.86 7.05
N ARG A 67 5.04 -3.52 7.09
CA ARG A 67 4.34 -2.74 8.12
C ARG A 67 2.81 -2.81 7.98
N LEU A 68 2.29 -2.77 6.76
CA LEU A 68 0.85 -2.90 6.50
C LEU A 68 0.34 -4.27 6.96
N ARG A 69 1.08 -5.35 6.67
CA ARG A 69 0.78 -6.69 7.21
C ARG A 69 0.77 -6.71 8.73
N ARG A 70 1.79 -6.12 9.36
CA ARG A 70 1.83 -5.96 10.82
C ARG A 70 0.71 -5.07 11.37
N GLY A 71 0.13 -4.23 10.52
CA GLY A 71 -1.03 -3.40 10.80
C GLY A 71 -2.36 -4.09 10.54
N GLY A 72 -2.37 -5.39 10.20
CA GLY A 72 -3.59 -6.16 10.00
C GLY A 72 -4.16 -6.13 8.58
N TRP A 73 -3.40 -5.65 7.58
CA TRP A 73 -3.80 -5.74 6.17
C TRP A 73 -3.36 -7.07 5.56
N THR A 74 -4.30 -7.77 4.94
CA THR A 74 -4.06 -9.02 4.24
C THR A 74 -3.50 -8.73 2.84
N ILE A 75 -2.17 -8.76 2.71
CA ILE A 75 -1.47 -8.49 1.44
C ILE A 75 -0.75 -9.75 0.98
N GLU A 76 -1.13 -10.27 -0.18
CA GLU A 76 -0.48 -11.37 -0.86
C GLU A 76 0.71 -10.88 -1.71
N THR A 77 1.70 -11.76 -1.91
CA THR A 77 2.84 -11.49 -2.78
C THR A 77 2.95 -12.59 -3.82
N GLU A 78 3.01 -12.19 -5.07
CA GLU A 78 3.30 -13.07 -6.19
C GLU A 78 4.64 -12.68 -6.81
N LEU A 79 5.47 -13.66 -7.18
CA LEU A 79 6.69 -13.39 -7.95
C LEU A 79 6.37 -13.50 -9.43
N ARG A 80 6.37 -12.38 -10.14
CA ARG A 80 6.03 -12.31 -11.57
C ARG A 80 7.26 -12.24 -12.46
N GLU A 81 7.23 -13.02 -13.53
CA GLU A 81 8.22 -12.95 -14.59
C GLU A 81 7.96 -11.72 -15.48
N ALA A 82 9.04 -11.07 -15.88
CA ALA A 82 9.03 -9.95 -16.81
C ALA A 82 10.32 -9.96 -17.65
N SER A 83 10.39 -9.04 -18.60
CA SER A 83 11.59 -8.82 -19.40
C SER A 83 11.86 -7.33 -19.49
N ASN A 84 13.13 -6.94 -19.35
CA ASN A 84 13.60 -5.61 -19.72
C ASN A 84 14.40 -5.70 -21.04
N ARG A 85 15.01 -4.58 -21.49
CA ARG A 85 15.80 -4.54 -22.74
C ARG A 85 17.04 -5.43 -22.71
N PHE A 86 17.53 -5.81 -21.54
CA PHE A 86 18.81 -6.50 -21.32
C PHE A 86 18.63 -7.96 -20.94
N GLU A 87 17.61 -8.30 -20.15
CA GLU A 87 17.42 -9.65 -19.60
C GLU A 87 15.97 -9.93 -19.17
N LYS A 88 15.68 -11.21 -18.92
CA LYS A 88 14.48 -11.65 -18.20
C LYS A 88 14.68 -11.40 -16.71
N VAL A 89 13.70 -10.80 -16.06
CA VAL A 89 13.74 -10.46 -14.63
C VAL A 89 12.52 -11.05 -13.91
N LYS A 90 12.62 -11.18 -12.59
CA LYS A 90 11.46 -11.45 -11.73
C LYS A 90 11.27 -10.29 -10.76
N HIS A 91 10.02 -9.91 -10.53
CA HIS A 91 9.68 -8.85 -9.57
C HIS A 91 8.49 -9.29 -8.72
N ALA A 92 8.42 -8.76 -7.50
CA ALA A 92 7.25 -8.97 -6.65
C ALA A 92 6.09 -8.11 -7.16
N ALA A 93 4.89 -8.66 -7.13
CA ALA A 93 3.63 -7.95 -7.22
C ALA A 93 2.83 -8.17 -5.94
N TYR A 94 2.25 -7.10 -5.40
CA TYR A 94 1.53 -7.12 -4.13
C TYR A 94 0.03 -6.91 -4.36
N PHE A 95 -0.78 -7.75 -3.72
CA PHE A 95 -2.23 -7.75 -3.88
C PHE A 95 -2.87 -7.57 -2.53
N LEU A 96 -3.82 -6.65 -2.43
CA LEU A 96 -4.65 -6.57 -1.24
C LEU A 96 -5.83 -7.53 -1.39
N VAL A 97 -5.97 -8.41 -0.41
CA VAL A 97 -7.21 -9.17 -0.22
C VAL A 97 -8.17 -8.25 0.53
N LEU A 98 -9.17 -7.74 -0.19
CA LEU A 98 -10.15 -6.82 0.39
C LEU A 98 -11.16 -7.61 1.23
N ASP A 99 -10.82 -7.78 2.50
CA ASP A 99 -11.60 -8.46 3.54
C ASP A 99 -12.35 -7.49 4.47
N VAL A 100 -12.34 -6.20 4.11
CA VAL A 100 -13.01 -5.11 4.83
C VAL A 100 -14.07 -4.49 3.95
N ASP A 101 -15.13 -3.97 4.59
CA ASP A 101 -16.13 -3.18 3.91
C ASP A 101 -15.51 -1.88 3.38
N PRO A 102 -15.34 -1.71 2.06
CA PRO A 102 -14.77 -0.49 1.50
C PRO A 102 -15.68 0.72 1.76
N ASP A 103 -16.98 0.53 1.99
CA ASP A 103 -17.96 1.61 2.17
C ASP A 103 -18.04 2.08 3.64
N GLY A 104 -17.25 1.48 4.53
CA GLY A 104 -17.11 1.92 5.92
C GLY A 104 -16.65 3.37 6.02
N VAL A 105 -17.34 4.16 6.85
CA VAL A 105 -17.15 5.62 6.97
C VAL A 105 -15.69 6.01 7.24
N GLU A 106 -15.01 5.32 8.16
CA GLU A 106 -13.61 5.61 8.52
C GLU A 106 -12.65 5.37 7.34
N LEU A 107 -12.82 4.26 6.62
CA LEU A 107 -11.99 3.92 5.47
C LEU A 107 -12.24 4.87 4.31
N GLN A 108 -13.49 5.25 4.04
CA GLN A 108 -13.83 6.24 3.01
C GLN A 108 -13.24 7.62 3.31
N GLN A 109 -13.32 8.08 4.56
CA GLN A 109 -12.68 9.34 4.97
C GLN A 109 -11.17 9.29 4.76
N TRP A 110 -10.54 8.18 5.16
CA TRP A 110 -9.10 8.00 4.96
C TRP A 110 -8.71 7.96 3.47
N ILE A 111 -9.47 7.27 2.62
CA ILE A 111 -9.25 7.20 1.16
C ILE A 111 -9.37 8.59 0.54
N ALA A 112 -10.40 9.36 0.91
CA ALA A 112 -10.59 10.72 0.42
C ALA A 112 -9.36 11.60 0.72
N MET A 113 -8.89 11.59 1.98
CA MET A 113 -7.67 12.32 2.37
C MET A 113 -6.43 11.85 1.61
N ALA A 114 -6.28 10.54 1.40
CA ALA A 114 -5.12 10.00 0.69
C ALA A 114 -5.09 10.38 -0.79
N ARG A 115 -6.26 10.53 -1.43
CA ARG A 115 -6.41 10.96 -2.82
C ARG A 115 -6.07 12.42 -3.02
N GLU A 116 -6.51 13.31 -2.12
CA GLU A 116 -6.21 14.75 -2.17
C GLU A 116 -4.69 15.04 -2.17
N VAL A 117 -3.91 14.16 -1.54
CA VAL A 117 -2.44 14.31 -1.47
C VAL A 117 -1.76 13.87 -2.77
N ARG A 118 -2.41 12.98 -3.53
CA ARG A 118 -1.85 12.40 -4.76
C ARG A 118 -2.09 13.28 -5.99
N SER A 119 -3.12 14.13 -5.97
CA SER A 119 -3.44 15.12 -7.01
C SER A 119 -2.53 16.34 -6.97
#